data_AF-A0A6N6PG91-F1
#
_entry.id   AF-A0A6N6PG91-F1
#
_cell.length_a   1.000
_cell.length_b   1.000
_cell.length_c   1.000
_cell.angle_alpha   90.00
_cell.angle_beta   90.00
_cell.angle_gamma   90.00
#
_symmetry.space_group_name_H-M   'P 1'
#
loop_
_entity.id
_entity.type
_entity.pdbx_description
1 polymer ?
#
loop_
_entity_poly.entity_id
_entity_poly.type
_entity_poly.pdbx_seq_one_letter_code
_entity_poly.pdbx_strand_id
1 'polypeptide(L)'
;MKKSKLLVSVGRIFSITCMIVVGVSVIAAEAKPKAKNARKPGTSGTPATAAETLTVPPGFKVELLRSAATNEGSWISMAIDSKGRLIVSPQQDQRPLLRITLTKAGKVDKVETIPAPVKQAMGMCWAHDSLYVNSHGPNGTGLYRLIDSNKNDQFDTNEVHFLKKMSADGPKNGEGEHGYHAVVAGPDGMIYVMNGNHTKVPEGVSTNSPFQNYQEDLMLPRQWDGNGHATGILAPGGYVLRTDAEGKNWELVLGGFRNSYDFDFNAKGEMFTYDSDMEWDWGMPWYCPTRVSHNVTGGDYGWRSGAGRWPEYYADSLPAAVDIGLGCPTGVKFGTKSNFPKKYQQALYAMDWTYGRLFAVHLRE
;
A
#
# COMPACT_ATOMS: atom_id res chain seq x y z
N MET A 1 -2.22 -71.35 -6.45
CA MET A 1 -1.82 -71.50 -5.04
C MET A 1 -2.20 -70.22 -4.30
N LYS A 2 -2.93 -70.35 -3.18
CA LYS A 2 -3.42 -69.28 -2.30
C LYS A 2 -2.34 -68.82 -1.32
N LYS A 3 -2.60 -67.63 -0.72
CA LYS A 3 -2.05 -67.02 0.52
C LYS A 3 -0.86 -66.07 0.27
N SER A 4 -0.73 -64.90 0.91
CA SER A 4 -1.42 -64.31 2.08
C SER A 4 -1.15 -62.80 2.17
N LYS A 5 -2.10 -62.08 2.77
CA LYS A 5 -2.04 -60.67 3.18
C LYS A 5 -0.97 -60.41 4.24
N LEU A 6 -0.40 -59.21 4.25
CA LEU A 6 0.07 -58.56 5.47
C LEU A 6 -0.44 -57.11 5.49
N LEU A 7 -1.34 -56.84 6.44
CA LEU A 7 -1.74 -55.50 6.85
C LEU A 7 -0.61 -54.93 7.72
N VAL A 8 -0.19 -53.69 7.45
CA VAL A 8 0.47 -52.86 8.46
C VAL A 8 -0.39 -51.61 8.64
N SER A 9 -1.01 -51.54 9.82
CA SER A 9 -1.70 -50.38 10.36
C SER A 9 -0.65 -49.44 10.93
N VAL A 10 -0.55 -48.22 10.41
CA VAL A 10 0.13 -47.12 11.10
C VAL A 10 -0.93 -46.04 11.38
N GLY A 11 -1.07 -45.76 12.66
CA GLY A 11 -2.12 -44.93 13.23
C GLY A 11 -2.11 -43.50 12.73
N ARG A 12 -3.31 -42.98 12.52
CA ARG A 12 -3.56 -41.54 12.38
C ARG A 12 -3.22 -40.86 13.70
N ILE A 13 -2.14 -40.09 13.71
CA ILE A 13 -1.97 -38.98 14.65
C ILE A 13 -2.71 -37.80 14.01
N PHE A 14 -3.91 -37.51 14.51
CA PHE A 14 -4.59 -36.25 14.22
C PHE A 14 -3.84 -35.16 14.98
N SER A 15 -2.93 -34.47 14.29
CA SER A 15 -2.51 -33.14 14.72
C SER A 15 -3.56 -32.17 14.22
N ILE A 16 -4.37 -31.63 15.12
CA ILE A 16 -5.31 -30.55 14.83
C ILE A 16 -4.45 -29.28 14.71
N THR A 17 -3.89 -29.07 13.52
CA THR A 17 -3.43 -27.74 13.12
C THR A 17 -4.65 -27.00 12.62
N CYS A 18 -5.05 -25.96 13.34
CA CYS A 18 -6.16 -25.08 12.97
C CYS A 18 -5.75 -24.31 11.70
N MET A 19 -5.99 -24.89 10.52
CA MET A 19 -5.93 -24.17 9.25
C MET A 19 -7.16 -23.28 9.17
N ILE A 20 -6.96 -21.97 9.35
CA ILE A 20 -7.94 -20.96 8.94
C ILE A 20 -7.95 -20.98 7.41
N VAL A 21 -8.94 -21.66 6.83
CA VAL A 21 -9.19 -21.61 5.38
C VAL A 21 -10.01 -20.36 5.09
N VAL A 22 -9.32 -19.27 4.74
CA VAL A 22 -9.98 -18.04 4.27
C VAL A 22 -10.49 -18.29 2.85
N GLY A 23 -11.78 -18.63 2.73
CA GLY A 23 -12.42 -18.70 1.41
C GLY A 23 -12.66 -17.30 0.84
N VAL A 24 -11.84 -16.84 -0.10
CA VAL A 24 -12.06 -15.54 -0.76
C VAL A 24 -13.03 -15.70 -1.93
N SER A 25 -14.12 -14.93 -1.94
CA SER A 25 -14.97 -14.75 -3.11
C SER A 25 -14.60 -13.43 -3.77
N VAL A 26 -13.76 -13.48 -4.82
CA VAL A 26 -13.36 -12.31 -5.60
C VAL A 26 -14.49 -11.96 -6.56
N ILE A 27 -15.13 -10.80 -6.38
CA ILE A 27 -16.01 -10.20 -7.39
C ILE A 27 -15.20 -9.09 -8.05
N ALA A 28 -14.64 -9.38 -9.22
CA ALA A 28 -13.96 -8.40 -10.05
C ALA A 28 -14.97 -7.67 -10.94
N ALA A 29 -14.83 -6.35 -11.06
CA ALA A 29 -15.53 -5.56 -12.06
C ALA A 29 -14.55 -5.19 -13.18
N GLU A 30 -14.83 -5.63 -14.42
CA GLU A 30 -14.03 -5.33 -15.61
C GLU A 30 -14.59 -4.12 -16.36
N ALA A 31 -13.72 -3.25 -16.89
CA ALA A 31 -14.12 -2.13 -17.73
C ALA A 31 -14.45 -2.57 -19.17
N LYS A 32 -15.52 -2.02 -19.76
CA LYS A 32 -15.89 -2.26 -21.17
C LYS A 32 -15.01 -1.48 -22.16
N PRO A 33 -14.94 -1.88 -23.45
CA PRO A 33 -14.14 -1.16 -24.46
C PRO A 33 -14.63 0.27 -24.67
N LYS A 34 -13.68 1.20 -24.88
CA LYS A 34 -13.91 2.66 -24.98
C LYS A 34 -14.86 3.04 -26.13
N ALA A 35 -16.00 3.65 -25.80
CA ALA A 35 -16.77 4.48 -26.72
C ALA A 35 -16.13 5.89 -26.82
N LYS A 36 -16.02 6.43 -28.04
CA LYS A 36 -15.52 7.79 -28.29
C LYS A 36 -16.57 8.81 -27.85
N ASN A 37 -16.37 9.50 -26.72
CA ASN A 37 -17.25 10.60 -26.29
C ASN A 37 -16.74 11.97 -26.76
N ALA A 38 -17.68 12.77 -27.27
CA ALA A 38 -17.48 14.11 -27.80
C ALA A 38 -17.20 15.14 -26.70
N ARG A 39 -16.34 16.11 -27.02
CA ARG A 39 -15.76 17.13 -26.14
C ARG A 39 -16.80 18.21 -25.79
N LYS A 40 -17.01 18.50 -24.50
CA LYS A 40 -17.58 19.80 -24.06
C LYS A 40 -16.45 20.81 -23.85
N PRO A 41 -16.61 22.10 -24.19
CA PRO A 41 -15.55 23.10 -24.04
C PRO A 41 -15.44 23.50 -22.56
N GLY A 42 -14.25 23.38 -21.96
CA GLY A 42 -13.99 23.96 -20.63
C GLY A 42 -12.85 23.37 -19.78
N THR A 43 -12.36 22.16 -20.06
CA THR A 43 -11.28 21.55 -19.26
C THR A 43 -10.17 21.03 -20.18
N SER A 44 -8.99 21.67 -20.14
CA SER A 44 -7.87 21.43 -21.06
C SER A 44 -6.86 20.38 -20.58
N GLY A 45 -7.27 19.42 -19.75
CA GLY A 45 -6.48 18.22 -19.38
C GLY A 45 -7.06 16.94 -19.99
N THR A 46 -6.33 15.81 -19.88
CA THR A 46 -6.90 14.49 -20.21
C THR A 46 -8.02 14.20 -19.21
N PRO A 47 -9.27 14.05 -19.65
CA PRO A 47 -10.37 13.79 -18.74
C PRO A 47 -10.19 12.44 -18.05
N ALA A 48 -10.58 12.36 -16.77
CA ALA A 48 -10.67 11.09 -16.07
C ALA A 48 -11.66 10.16 -16.78
N THR A 49 -11.52 8.85 -16.55
CA THR A 49 -12.47 7.85 -17.03
C THR A 49 -13.89 8.24 -16.64
N ALA A 50 -14.80 8.26 -17.61
CA ALA A 50 -16.18 8.65 -17.38
C ALA A 50 -16.88 7.60 -16.50
N ALA A 51 -17.62 8.05 -15.49
CA ALA A 51 -18.18 7.17 -14.45
C ALA A 51 -19.12 6.10 -15.02
N GLU A 52 -19.87 6.43 -16.07
CA GLU A 52 -20.80 5.53 -16.78
C GLU A 52 -20.10 4.37 -17.51
N THR A 53 -18.79 4.45 -17.70
CA THR A 53 -18.00 3.38 -18.34
C THR A 53 -17.48 2.36 -17.34
N LEU A 54 -17.57 2.65 -16.04
CA LEU A 54 -17.15 1.78 -14.97
C LEU A 54 -18.21 0.72 -14.68
N THR A 55 -17.78 -0.53 -14.57
CA THR A 55 -18.63 -1.60 -14.07
C THR A 55 -18.64 -1.54 -12.56
N VAL A 56 -19.82 -1.60 -11.96
CA VAL A 56 -19.99 -1.60 -10.50
C VAL A 56 -21.00 -2.67 -10.07
N PRO A 57 -20.88 -3.19 -8.83
CA PRO A 57 -21.88 -4.12 -8.30
C PRO A 57 -23.29 -3.50 -8.26
N PRO A 58 -24.35 -4.32 -8.31
CA PRO A 58 -25.71 -3.84 -8.12
C PRO A 58 -25.87 -2.98 -6.86
N GLY A 59 -26.56 -1.85 -6.98
CA GLY A 59 -26.80 -0.92 -5.87
C GLY A 59 -25.69 0.13 -5.67
N PHE A 60 -24.56 0.03 -6.37
CA PHE A 60 -23.53 1.07 -6.36
C PHE A 60 -23.73 2.07 -7.50
N LYS A 61 -23.31 3.31 -7.24
CA LYS A 61 -23.25 4.40 -8.22
C LYS A 61 -21.90 5.08 -8.07
N VAL A 62 -21.26 5.38 -9.19
CA VAL A 62 -20.03 6.19 -9.24
C VAL A 62 -20.37 7.53 -9.87
N GLU A 63 -19.78 8.59 -9.31
CA GLU A 63 -19.90 9.95 -9.85
C GLU A 63 -18.51 10.53 -10.04
N LEU A 64 -18.25 11.06 -11.24
CA LEU A 64 -17.04 11.84 -11.48
C LEU A 64 -17.17 13.20 -10.79
N LEU A 65 -16.33 13.46 -9.80
CA LEU A 65 -16.33 14.73 -9.06
C LEU A 65 -15.47 15.79 -9.76
N ARG A 66 -14.29 15.40 -10.24
CA ARG A 66 -13.33 16.28 -10.91
C ARG A 66 -12.34 15.44 -11.72
N SER A 67 -11.90 15.98 -12.85
CA SER A 67 -10.68 15.53 -13.54
C SER A 67 -9.55 16.50 -13.20
N ALA A 68 -8.34 15.98 -13.00
CA ALA A 68 -7.18 16.83 -12.80
C ALA A 68 -7.01 17.80 -13.98
N ALA A 69 -6.79 19.07 -13.66
CA ALA A 69 -6.39 20.06 -14.65
C ALA A 69 -4.94 19.82 -15.08
N THR A 70 -4.54 20.37 -16.23
CA THR A 70 -3.18 20.20 -16.79
C THR A 70 -2.07 20.63 -15.82
N ASN A 71 -2.37 21.62 -14.98
CA ASN A 71 -1.47 22.11 -13.95
C ASN A 71 -1.55 21.35 -12.61
N GLU A 72 -2.40 20.32 -12.51
CA GLU A 72 -2.56 19.50 -11.30
C GLU A 72 -1.86 18.14 -11.42
N GLY A 73 -1.45 17.71 -12.62
CA GLY A 73 -0.70 16.48 -12.85
C GLY A 73 -1.48 15.20 -12.51
N SER A 74 -0.76 14.09 -12.35
CA SER A 74 -1.33 12.81 -11.89
C SER A 74 -1.44 12.81 -10.37
N TRP A 75 -2.63 12.60 -9.81
CA TRP A 75 -2.81 12.46 -8.37
C TRP A 75 -2.49 11.04 -7.93
N ILE A 76 -1.60 10.90 -6.96
CA ILE A 76 -1.03 9.61 -6.53
C ILE A 76 -1.41 9.22 -5.11
N SER A 77 -1.77 10.18 -4.26
CA SER A 77 -2.17 9.91 -2.89
C SER A 77 -3.27 10.85 -2.45
N MET A 78 -4.07 10.41 -1.48
CA MET A 78 -5.18 11.17 -0.93
C MET A 78 -5.37 10.89 0.56
N ALA A 79 -5.67 11.93 1.33
CA ALA A 79 -6.13 11.84 2.71
C ALA A 79 -7.39 12.70 2.91
N ILE A 80 -8.12 12.45 3.99
CA ILE A 80 -9.28 13.24 4.41
C ILE A 80 -8.91 13.94 5.72
N ASP A 81 -9.06 15.26 5.77
CA ASP A 81 -8.79 16.03 6.99
C ASP A 81 -9.95 16.00 8.00
N SER A 82 -9.76 16.60 9.17
CA SER A 82 -10.77 16.65 10.24
C SER A 82 -12.06 17.36 9.86
N LYS A 83 -12.08 18.12 8.75
CA LYS A 83 -13.26 18.84 8.23
C LYS A 83 -13.93 18.09 7.07
N GLY A 84 -13.45 16.90 6.72
CA GLY A 84 -13.97 16.10 5.61
C GLY A 84 -13.53 16.58 4.22
N ARG A 85 -12.49 17.42 4.14
CA ARG A 85 -11.92 17.88 2.86
C ARG A 85 -10.88 16.88 2.38
N LEU A 86 -10.73 16.77 1.06
CA LEU A 86 -9.72 15.90 0.46
C LEU A 86 -8.40 16.67 0.37
N ILE A 87 -7.31 16.04 0.76
CA ILE A 87 -5.95 16.49 0.48
C ILE A 87 -5.37 15.53 -0.53
N VAL A 88 -4.93 16.03 -1.68
CA VAL A 88 -4.41 15.22 -2.78
C VAL A 88 -2.97 15.60 -3.11
N SER A 89 -2.16 14.60 -3.47
CA SER A 89 -0.77 14.79 -3.85
C SER A 89 -0.52 14.51 -5.33
N PRO A 90 -0.02 15.48 -6.10
CA PRO A 90 0.46 15.25 -7.47
C PRO A 90 1.86 14.59 -7.57
N GLN A 91 2.07 13.76 -8.59
CA GLN A 91 3.31 12.98 -8.86
C GLN A 91 4.50 13.80 -9.43
N GLN A 92 4.63 15.10 -9.16
CA GLN A 92 5.73 15.90 -9.72
C GLN A 92 6.35 16.86 -8.71
N ASP A 93 7.68 16.99 -8.76
CA ASP A 93 8.50 17.81 -7.83
C ASP A 93 8.22 19.31 -7.88
N GLN A 94 7.39 19.78 -8.81
CA GLN A 94 7.06 21.20 -8.93
C GLN A 94 5.60 21.49 -8.54
N ARG A 95 4.84 20.47 -8.15
CA ARG A 95 3.40 20.61 -7.85
C ARG A 95 3.17 20.61 -6.33
N PRO A 96 2.43 21.58 -5.79
CA PRO A 96 2.06 21.57 -4.37
C PRO A 96 0.99 20.50 -4.11
N LEU A 97 0.82 20.15 -2.83
CA LEU A 97 -0.39 19.45 -2.40
C LEU A 97 -1.61 20.35 -2.66
N LEU A 98 -2.76 19.73 -2.93
CA LEU A 98 -4.01 20.44 -3.13
C LEU A 98 -5.01 20.03 -2.06
N ARG A 99 -5.82 21.00 -1.61
CA ARG A 99 -6.97 20.77 -0.77
C ARG A 99 -8.24 20.99 -1.58
N ILE A 100 -9.16 20.04 -1.51
CA ILE A 100 -10.43 20.06 -2.23
C ILE A 100 -11.56 20.02 -1.20
N THR A 101 -12.34 21.10 -1.17
CA THR A 101 -13.54 21.22 -0.34
C THR A 101 -14.74 20.71 -1.14
N LEU A 102 -15.57 19.88 -0.50
CA LEU A 102 -16.80 19.37 -1.06
C LEU A 102 -18.00 20.09 -0.44
N THR A 103 -19.00 20.39 -1.25
CA THR A 103 -20.34 20.81 -0.80
C THR A 103 -21.02 19.67 -0.04
N LYS A 104 -22.09 20.00 0.71
CA LYS A 104 -22.95 18.99 1.37
C LYS A 104 -23.53 17.96 0.38
N ALA A 105 -23.69 18.33 -0.89
CA ALA A 105 -24.16 17.45 -1.96
C ALA A 105 -23.02 16.59 -2.58
N GLY A 106 -21.80 16.63 -2.04
CA GLY A 106 -20.66 15.85 -2.51
C GLY A 106 -20.04 16.37 -3.81
N LYS A 107 -20.32 17.62 -4.22
CA LYS A 107 -19.70 18.27 -5.39
C LYS A 107 -18.51 19.13 -4.98
N VAL A 108 -17.52 19.26 -5.86
CA VAL A 108 -16.36 20.15 -5.63
C VAL A 108 -16.83 21.59 -5.50
N ASP A 109 -16.50 22.21 -4.37
CA ASP A 109 -16.79 23.62 -4.06
C ASP A 109 -15.57 24.49 -4.33
N LYS A 110 -14.43 24.10 -3.75
CA LYS A 110 -13.18 24.87 -3.78
C LYS A 110 -11.98 23.95 -3.95
N VAL A 111 -10.99 24.42 -4.68
CA VAL A 111 -9.67 23.77 -4.80
C VAL A 111 -8.61 24.81 -4.45
N GLU A 112 -7.71 24.45 -3.54
CA GLU A 112 -6.70 25.35 -2.98
C GLU A 112 -5.34 24.65 -2.98
N THR A 113 -4.27 25.39 -3.21
CA THR A 113 -2.91 24.90 -3.00
C THR A 113 -2.57 24.96 -1.52
N ILE A 114 -1.91 23.94 -1.00
CA ILE A 114 -1.35 23.95 0.35
C ILE A 114 0.07 24.55 0.28
N PRO A 115 0.38 25.61 1.05
CA PRO A 115 1.69 26.29 0.98
C PRO A 115 2.90 25.43 1.40
N ALA A 116 2.69 24.45 2.29
CA ALA A 116 3.73 23.58 2.82
C ALA A 116 4.67 23.03 1.72
N PRO A 117 6.00 23.15 1.87
CA PRO A 117 6.99 22.79 0.84
C PRO A 117 7.24 21.27 0.72
N VAL A 118 6.19 20.46 0.81
CA VAL A 118 6.21 19.00 0.61
C VAL A 118 5.50 18.64 -0.70
N LYS A 119 6.03 17.63 -1.40
CA LYS A 119 5.61 17.27 -2.76
C LYS A 119 5.74 15.77 -2.98
N GLN A 120 5.04 15.26 -3.99
CA GLN A 120 4.99 13.83 -4.34
C GLN A 120 4.73 12.91 -3.13
N ALA A 121 3.84 13.31 -2.22
CA ALA A 121 3.49 12.45 -1.12
C ALA A 121 2.80 11.18 -1.64
N MET A 122 3.38 10.02 -1.38
CA MET A 122 2.79 8.72 -1.70
C MET A 122 1.96 8.19 -0.53
N GLY A 123 2.37 8.50 0.70
CA GLY A 123 1.60 8.24 1.91
C GLY A 123 1.10 9.52 2.57
N MET A 124 -0.19 9.58 2.87
CA MET A 124 -0.78 10.69 3.62
C MET A 124 -1.81 10.17 4.64
N CYS A 125 -1.72 10.65 5.87
CA CYS A 125 -2.66 10.30 6.94
C CYS A 125 -2.96 11.51 7.79
N TRP A 126 -4.25 11.81 8.00
CA TRP A 126 -4.67 12.74 9.04
C TRP A 126 -4.73 12.02 10.39
N ALA A 127 -3.94 12.46 11.35
CA ALA A 127 -3.92 11.93 12.71
C ALA A 127 -3.34 12.96 13.69
N HIS A 128 -3.65 12.83 14.98
CA HIS A 128 -3.11 13.71 16.03
C HIS A 128 -3.22 15.20 15.68
N ASP A 129 -4.40 15.59 15.18
CA ASP A 129 -4.74 16.95 14.72
C ASP A 129 -3.72 17.56 13.73
N SER A 130 -3.12 16.71 12.90
CA SER A 130 -2.07 17.06 11.95
C SER A 130 -2.12 16.17 10.71
N LEU A 131 -1.42 16.57 9.66
CA LEU A 131 -1.23 15.75 8.47
C LEU A 131 0.18 15.14 8.47
N TYR A 132 0.25 13.82 8.45
CA TYR A 132 1.49 13.10 8.20
C TYR A 132 1.63 12.84 6.71
N VAL A 133 2.81 13.12 6.14
CA VAL A 133 3.10 12.94 4.73
C VAL A 133 4.46 12.28 4.54
N ASN A 134 4.49 11.15 3.83
CA ASN A 134 5.74 10.53 3.38
C ASN A 134 6.02 11.02 1.96
N SER A 135 7.01 11.90 1.82
CA SER A 135 7.10 12.83 0.68
C SER A 135 8.53 13.34 0.43
N HIS A 136 8.72 14.03 -0.70
CA HIS A 136 9.87 14.93 -0.91
C HIS A 136 9.60 16.27 -0.20
N GLY A 137 10.58 16.75 0.57
CA GLY A 137 10.48 18.03 1.26
C GLY A 137 11.83 18.71 1.49
N PRO A 138 11.87 19.79 2.30
CA PRO A 138 13.06 20.62 2.48
C PRO A 138 14.29 19.89 3.05
N ASN A 139 14.05 18.80 3.79
CA ASN A 139 15.09 17.99 4.43
C ASN A 139 15.30 16.64 3.71
N GLY A 140 14.89 16.57 2.44
CA GLY A 140 14.98 15.37 1.61
C GLY A 140 13.73 14.50 1.68
N THR A 141 13.89 13.23 1.32
CA THR A 141 12.78 12.29 1.16
C THR A 141 12.51 11.55 2.45
N GLY A 142 11.27 11.63 2.96
CA GLY A 142 10.87 10.93 4.16
C GLY A 142 9.57 11.42 4.78
N LEU A 143 9.39 11.10 6.06
CA LEU A 143 8.18 11.43 6.80
C LEU A 143 8.25 12.85 7.38
N TYR A 144 7.22 13.63 7.09
CA TYR A 144 6.97 14.95 7.66
C TYR A 144 5.62 14.99 8.38
N ARG A 145 5.49 15.88 9.36
CA ARG A 145 4.24 16.21 10.05
C ARG A 145 3.94 17.70 9.84
N LEU A 146 2.75 18.00 9.33
CA LEU A 146 2.28 19.35 9.03
C LEU A 146 1.26 19.77 10.10
N ILE A 147 1.50 20.90 10.76
CA ILE A 147 0.70 21.36 11.92
C ILE A 147 0.28 22.82 11.74
N ASP A 148 -1.02 23.07 11.55
CA ASP A 148 -1.61 24.42 11.56
C ASP A 148 -1.51 25.04 12.97
N SER A 149 -0.37 25.65 13.26
CA SER A 149 0.01 26.15 14.58
C SER A 149 -0.64 27.49 14.87
N ASN A 150 -0.85 28.31 13.83
CA ASN A 150 -1.50 29.62 13.94
C ASN A 150 -3.04 29.57 13.78
N LYS A 151 -3.60 28.39 13.49
CA LYS A 151 -5.04 28.12 13.35
C LYS A 151 -5.68 28.92 12.21
N ASN A 152 -4.93 29.18 11.14
CA ASN A 152 -5.41 29.89 9.96
C ASN A 152 -6.03 28.95 8.91
N ASP A 153 -6.17 27.66 9.23
CA ASP A 153 -6.66 26.61 8.36
C ASP A 153 -5.75 26.32 7.17
N GLN A 154 -4.46 26.60 7.25
CA GLN A 154 -3.44 26.27 6.25
C GLN A 154 -2.31 25.45 6.86
N PHE A 155 -1.41 24.98 6.01
CA PHE A 155 -0.12 24.47 6.45
C PHE A 155 0.93 25.38 5.84
N ASP A 156 1.42 26.31 6.65
CA ASP A 156 2.37 27.32 6.21
C ASP A 156 3.77 26.72 6.02
N THR A 157 4.63 27.43 5.30
CA THR A 157 5.98 26.93 4.96
C THR A 157 6.82 26.57 6.20
N ASN A 158 6.61 27.26 7.32
CA ASN A 158 7.31 27.05 8.59
C ASN A 158 6.63 26.03 9.52
N GLU A 159 5.54 25.40 9.08
CA GLU A 159 4.74 24.45 9.85
C GLU A 159 5.00 22.98 9.43
N VAL A 160 6.11 22.76 8.74
CA VAL A 160 6.55 21.45 8.25
C VAL A 160 7.64 20.90 9.16
N HIS A 161 7.31 19.85 9.92
CA HIS A 161 8.23 19.18 10.83
C HIS A 161 8.77 17.90 10.20
N PHE A 162 10.06 17.83 9.94
CA PHE A 162 10.72 16.62 9.47
C PHE A 162 10.85 15.60 10.61
N LEU A 163 10.39 14.37 10.41
CA LEU A 163 10.44 13.32 11.43
C LEU A 163 11.54 12.29 11.15
N LYS A 164 11.66 11.82 9.90
CA LYS A 164 12.60 10.76 9.54
C LYS A 164 12.91 10.73 8.06
N LYS A 165 14.19 10.55 7.73
CA LYS A 165 14.63 10.27 6.36
C LYS A 165 14.25 8.85 5.99
N MET A 166 13.58 8.64 4.86
CA MET A 166 13.30 7.31 4.30
C MET A 166 14.23 6.98 3.13
N SER A 167 14.81 8.00 2.48
CA SER A 167 15.86 7.79 1.48
C SER A 167 17.23 7.53 2.12
N ALA A 168 17.90 6.47 1.69
CA ALA A 168 19.33 6.27 1.95
C ALA A 168 20.11 6.29 0.64
N ASP A 169 21.40 6.60 0.70
CA ASP A 169 22.28 6.64 -0.47
C ASP A 169 22.27 5.26 -1.16
N GLY A 170 21.81 5.22 -2.40
CA GLY A 170 21.63 4.00 -3.20
C GLY A 170 21.29 4.32 -4.66
N PRO A 171 21.20 3.31 -5.55
CA PRO A 171 21.08 3.54 -7.01
C PRO A 171 19.88 4.40 -7.42
N LYS A 172 18.87 4.52 -6.56
CA LYS A 172 17.68 5.37 -6.74
C LYS A 172 17.28 6.16 -5.49
N ASN A 173 18.11 6.19 -4.44
CA ASN A 173 17.82 6.87 -3.16
C ASN A 173 16.44 6.58 -2.53
N GLY A 174 15.81 5.41 -2.75
CA GLY A 174 14.43 5.17 -2.30
C GLY A 174 13.39 6.07 -2.97
N GLU A 175 13.73 6.68 -4.10
CA GLU A 175 12.88 7.55 -4.90
C GLU A 175 12.36 6.76 -6.12
N GLY A 176 11.10 6.99 -6.48
CA GLY A 176 10.40 6.31 -7.57
C GLY A 176 9.35 5.30 -7.11
N GLU A 177 8.85 4.49 -8.04
CA GLU A 177 7.66 3.62 -7.88
C GLU A 177 7.75 2.60 -6.72
N HIS A 178 8.97 2.25 -6.29
CA HIS A 178 9.23 1.27 -5.23
C HIS A 178 9.80 1.91 -3.96
N GLY A 179 9.52 3.19 -3.78
CA GLY A 179 10.12 4.04 -2.76
C GLY A 179 9.32 4.10 -1.47
N TYR A 180 9.20 5.33 -0.98
CA TYR A 180 8.46 5.69 0.22
C TYR A 180 6.96 5.65 -0.05
N HIS A 181 6.18 4.96 0.77
CA HIS A 181 4.77 4.67 0.50
C HIS A 181 3.85 5.09 1.64
N ALA A 182 2.75 4.38 1.84
CA ALA A 182 1.64 4.73 2.70
C ALA A 182 2.02 5.07 4.15
N VAL A 183 1.21 5.94 4.72
CA VAL A 183 1.19 6.27 6.14
C VAL A 183 -0.21 5.99 6.65
N VAL A 184 -0.33 5.28 7.77
CA VAL A 184 -1.62 4.98 8.40
C VAL A 184 -1.47 5.06 9.92
N ALA A 185 -2.43 5.70 10.57
CA ALA A 185 -2.56 5.66 12.02
C ALA A 185 -3.14 4.32 12.45
N GLY A 186 -2.43 3.61 13.32
CA GLY A 186 -2.86 2.34 13.87
C GLY A 186 -3.92 2.48 14.96
N PRO A 187 -4.59 1.37 15.33
CA PRO A 187 -5.59 1.34 16.40
C PRO A 187 -4.99 1.63 17.79
N ASP A 188 -3.68 1.48 17.91
CA ASP A 188 -2.88 1.78 19.11
C ASP A 188 -2.51 3.27 19.23
N GLY A 189 -2.94 4.11 18.27
CA GLY A 189 -2.60 5.53 18.23
C GLY A 189 -1.17 5.81 17.76
N MET A 190 -0.47 4.82 17.21
CA MET A 190 0.87 4.99 16.63
C MET A 190 0.77 5.26 15.13
N ILE A 191 1.84 5.79 14.54
CA ILE A 191 1.94 6.02 13.10
C ILE A 191 2.75 4.89 12.46
N TYR A 192 2.16 4.24 11.46
CA TYR A 192 2.79 3.18 10.68
C TYR A 192 3.15 3.72 9.30
N VAL A 193 4.35 3.36 8.81
CA VAL A 193 4.88 3.83 7.52
C VAL A 193 5.35 2.64 6.70
N MET A 194 4.76 2.47 5.52
CA MET A 194 5.14 1.43 4.57
C MET A 194 6.15 1.96 3.57
N ASN A 195 7.11 1.12 3.20
CA ASN A 195 8.12 1.44 2.19
C ASN A 195 8.34 0.21 1.29
N GLY A 196 8.56 0.46 0.00
CA GLY A 196 8.88 -0.56 -0.99
C GLY A 196 10.34 -1.03 -0.90
N ASN A 197 10.66 -2.10 -1.63
CA ASN A 197 11.97 -2.74 -1.62
C ASN A 197 13.13 -1.88 -2.14
N HIS A 198 12.88 -0.71 -2.75
CA HIS A 198 13.98 0.20 -3.13
C HIS A 198 14.35 1.18 -2.02
N THR A 199 13.65 1.13 -0.90
CA THR A 199 13.93 1.94 0.28
C THR A 199 14.76 1.13 1.25
N LYS A 200 15.92 1.65 1.69
CA LYS A 200 16.70 0.98 2.75
C LYS A 200 16.04 1.25 4.10
N VAL A 201 16.19 0.33 5.05
CA VAL A 201 15.79 0.59 6.44
C VAL A 201 16.58 1.80 6.95
N PRO A 202 15.93 2.85 7.49
CA PRO A 202 16.62 4.04 7.94
C PRO A 202 17.41 3.78 9.22
N GLU A 203 18.47 4.57 9.44
CA GLU A 203 19.25 4.54 10.68
C GLU A 203 18.41 4.91 11.91
N GLY A 204 18.86 4.53 13.11
CA GLY A 204 18.20 4.91 14.36
C GLY A 204 16.82 4.27 14.56
N VAL A 205 16.58 3.12 13.95
CA VAL A 205 15.50 2.21 14.32
C VAL A 205 15.96 1.37 15.52
N SER A 206 15.05 1.10 16.45
CA SER A 206 15.32 0.39 17.69
C SER A 206 15.97 -0.97 17.43
N THR A 207 17.04 -1.28 18.18
CA THR A 207 17.66 -2.62 18.18
C THR A 207 16.77 -3.69 18.82
N ASN A 208 15.67 -3.29 19.45
CA ASN A 208 14.63 -4.18 20.00
C ASN A 208 13.40 -4.23 19.09
N SER A 209 13.54 -3.80 17.82
CA SER A 209 12.47 -3.88 16.83
C SER A 209 11.94 -5.32 16.70
N PRO A 210 10.63 -5.53 16.51
CA PRO A 210 10.10 -6.89 16.40
C PRO A 210 10.65 -7.68 15.21
N PHE A 211 10.88 -7.02 14.08
CA PHE A 211 11.43 -7.67 12.90
C PHE A 211 12.95 -7.54 12.87
N GLN A 212 13.62 -8.67 13.04
CA GLN A 212 15.07 -8.79 13.17
C GLN A 212 15.55 -10.01 12.39
N ASN A 213 16.86 -10.14 12.25
CA ASN A 213 17.52 -11.33 11.71
C ASN A 213 17.03 -11.74 10.31
N TYR A 214 16.59 -10.76 9.50
CA TYR A 214 16.13 -10.96 8.14
C TYR A 214 17.27 -11.13 7.13
N GLN A 215 18.48 -11.49 7.58
CA GLN A 215 19.60 -11.72 6.68
C GLN A 215 19.28 -12.88 5.72
N GLU A 216 19.90 -12.83 4.54
CA GLU A 216 19.66 -13.81 3.49
C GLU A 216 20.72 -14.91 3.57
N ASP A 217 20.28 -16.16 3.75
CA ASP A 217 21.15 -17.35 3.68
C ASP A 217 20.70 -18.25 2.52
N LEU A 218 21.18 -17.92 1.32
CA LEU A 218 20.84 -18.67 0.11
C LEU A 218 21.88 -19.77 -0.13
N MET A 219 21.42 -21.02 -0.18
CA MET A 219 22.25 -22.19 -0.46
C MET A 219 22.95 -22.14 -1.82
N LEU A 220 22.34 -21.45 -2.80
CA LEU A 220 22.89 -21.27 -4.14
C LEU A 220 23.01 -19.77 -4.44
N PRO A 221 24.00 -19.37 -5.28
CA PRO A 221 24.04 -18.01 -5.78
C PRO A 221 22.71 -17.64 -6.44
N ARG A 222 22.16 -16.48 -6.06
CA ARG A 222 20.94 -15.99 -6.69
C ARG A 222 21.21 -15.61 -8.14
N GLN A 223 20.20 -15.81 -8.97
CA GLN A 223 20.13 -15.14 -10.26
C GLN A 223 19.48 -13.78 -10.04
N TRP A 224 20.20 -12.71 -10.38
CA TRP A 224 19.64 -11.37 -10.36
C TRP A 224 18.64 -11.19 -11.50
N ASP A 225 17.78 -10.18 -11.36
CA ASP A 225 16.86 -9.81 -12.44
C ASP A 225 17.65 -9.46 -13.72
N GLY A 226 17.24 -10.08 -14.84
CA GLY A 226 17.93 -9.93 -16.13
C GLY A 226 17.86 -8.52 -16.71
N ASN A 227 16.86 -7.72 -16.30
CA ASN A 227 16.71 -6.32 -16.70
C ASN A 227 17.32 -5.35 -15.67
N GLY A 228 17.95 -5.86 -14.62
CA GLY A 228 18.60 -5.06 -13.57
C GLY A 228 17.66 -4.51 -12.50
N HIS A 229 16.38 -4.89 -12.48
CA HIS A 229 15.44 -4.45 -11.47
C HIS A 229 15.80 -5.00 -10.09
N ALA A 230 15.95 -4.13 -9.09
CA ALA A 230 16.36 -4.46 -7.72
C ALA A 230 17.70 -5.23 -7.60
N THR A 231 18.56 -5.18 -8.62
CA THR A 231 19.89 -5.81 -8.55
C THR A 231 20.74 -5.14 -7.46
N GLY A 232 21.36 -5.95 -6.60
CA GLY A 232 22.15 -5.50 -5.45
C GLY A 232 21.33 -5.09 -4.22
N ILE A 233 19.99 -5.16 -4.30
CA ILE A 233 19.12 -4.94 -3.14
C ILE A 233 18.93 -6.27 -2.41
N LEU A 234 19.15 -6.23 -1.09
CA LEU A 234 19.00 -7.38 -0.19
C LEU A 234 17.78 -7.18 0.72
N ALA A 235 17.44 -8.23 1.46
CA ALA A 235 16.49 -8.19 2.56
C ALA A 235 16.76 -7.01 3.52
N PRO A 236 15.71 -6.40 4.08
CA PRO A 236 14.37 -6.96 4.19
C PRO A 236 13.46 -6.72 2.97
N GLY A 237 13.92 -6.01 1.94
CA GLY A 237 13.03 -5.53 0.90
C GLY A 237 12.06 -4.50 1.44
N GLY A 238 10.80 -4.53 0.98
CA GLY A 238 9.75 -3.65 1.48
C GLY A 238 9.39 -4.00 2.92
N TYR A 239 9.05 -2.98 3.71
CA TYR A 239 8.88 -3.09 5.16
C TYR A 239 7.88 -2.07 5.72
N VAL A 240 7.50 -2.28 6.99
CA VAL A 240 6.69 -1.34 7.77
C VAL A 240 7.44 -0.88 9.01
N LEU A 241 7.53 0.44 9.18
CA LEU A 241 7.99 1.08 10.41
C LEU A 241 6.79 1.50 11.27
N ARG A 242 7.03 1.64 12.57
CA ARG A 242 6.09 2.21 13.54
C ARG A 242 6.78 3.28 14.38
N THR A 243 6.07 4.37 14.64
CA THR A 243 6.55 5.47 15.48
C THR A 243 5.44 6.14 16.28
N ASP A 244 5.81 6.84 17.36
CA ASP A 244 4.88 7.70 18.10
C ASP A 244 4.50 8.95 17.28
N ALA A 245 3.48 9.68 17.75
CA ALA A 245 2.96 10.85 17.06
C ALA A 245 4.01 11.94 16.79
N GLU A 246 5.05 12.04 17.62
CA GLU A 246 6.13 13.01 17.51
C GLU A 246 7.34 12.47 16.73
N GLY A 247 7.32 11.21 16.27
CA GLY A 247 8.41 10.61 15.52
C GLY A 247 9.65 10.31 16.36
N LYS A 248 9.52 10.08 17.68
CA LYS A 248 10.68 9.95 18.58
C LYS A 248 11.23 8.54 18.66
N ASN A 249 10.35 7.53 18.70
CA ASN A 249 10.70 6.13 18.82
C ASN A 249 10.37 5.40 17.52
N TRP A 250 11.30 4.63 16.98
CA TRP A 250 11.13 3.97 15.69
C TRP A 250 11.38 2.48 15.81
N GLU A 251 10.45 1.67 15.31
CA GLU A 251 10.55 0.21 15.29
C GLU A 251 10.36 -0.31 13.87
N LEU A 252 11.16 -1.30 13.47
CA LEU A 252 10.91 -2.12 12.28
C LEU A 252 9.96 -3.24 12.66
N VAL A 253 8.70 -3.15 12.22
CA VAL A 253 7.64 -4.02 12.71
C VAL A 253 7.61 -5.34 11.95
N LEU A 254 7.81 -5.30 10.64
CA LEU A 254 7.71 -6.45 9.72
C LEU A 254 8.31 -6.08 8.35
N GLY A 255 8.59 -7.06 7.50
CA GLY A 255 9.14 -6.83 6.17
C GLY A 255 9.08 -8.05 5.25
N GLY A 256 9.86 -8.06 4.17
CA GLY A 256 9.81 -9.14 3.18
C GLY A 256 8.79 -8.92 2.07
N PHE A 257 8.44 -7.67 1.76
CA PHE A 257 7.60 -7.34 0.59
C PHE A 257 8.43 -6.97 -0.62
N ARG A 258 7.82 -7.06 -1.81
CA ARG A 258 8.37 -6.40 -2.99
C ARG A 258 8.03 -4.93 -2.96
N ASN A 259 6.78 -4.59 -3.21
CA ASN A 259 6.34 -3.21 -3.36
C ASN A 259 4.87 -3.09 -2.97
N SER A 260 4.62 -3.23 -1.67
CA SER A 260 3.32 -2.92 -1.11
C SER A 260 3.16 -1.40 -1.06
N TYR A 261 2.22 -0.89 -1.86
CA TYR A 261 1.99 0.57 -2.00
C TYR A 261 1.18 1.14 -0.83
N ASP A 262 0.23 0.38 -0.30
CA ASP A 262 -0.67 0.83 0.76
C ASP A 262 -1.08 -0.34 1.64
N PHE A 263 -1.55 0.00 2.84
CA PHE A 263 -2.04 -0.96 3.83
C PHE A 263 -3.17 -0.32 4.64
N ASP A 264 -3.92 -1.13 5.38
CA ASP A 264 -4.90 -0.62 6.33
C ASP A 264 -5.18 -1.63 7.45
N PHE A 265 -5.82 -1.14 8.51
CA PHE A 265 -6.24 -1.96 9.64
C PHE A 265 -7.72 -2.32 9.56
N ASN A 266 -8.04 -3.58 9.83
CA ASN A 266 -9.43 -4.02 9.93
C ASN A 266 -10.08 -3.53 11.25
N ALA A 267 -11.36 -3.81 11.44
CA ALA A 267 -12.09 -3.43 12.65
C ALA A 267 -11.57 -4.08 13.95
N LYS A 268 -10.76 -5.14 13.84
CA LYS A 268 -10.10 -5.82 14.98
C LYS A 268 -8.67 -5.31 15.23
N GLY A 269 -8.19 -4.35 14.42
CA GLY A 269 -6.84 -3.83 14.52
C GLY A 269 -5.77 -4.70 13.86
N GLU A 270 -6.16 -5.65 13.00
CA GLU A 270 -5.23 -6.46 12.22
C GLU A 270 -4.85 -5.74 10.93
N MET A 271 -3.57 -5.78 10.56
CA MET A 271 -3.03 -5.09 9.40
C MET A 271 -3.12 -5.96 8.15
N PHE A 272 -3.48 -5.36 7.00
CA PHE A 272 -3.47 -6.04 5.71
C PHE A 272 -2.85 -5.16 4.64
N THR A 273 -2.14 -5.77 3.69
CA THR A 273 -1.56 -5.11 2.52
C THR A 273 -1.88 -5.84 1.23
N TYR A 274 -1.59 -5.21 0.10
CA TYR A 274 -1.61 -5.80 -1.23
C TYR A 274 -0.24 -5.62 -1.90
N ASP A 275 0.55 -6.69 -1.97
CA ASP A 275 1.94 -6.68 -2.44
C ASP A 275 2.04 -6.98 -3.93
N SER A 276 3.01 -6.33 -4.61
CA SER A 276 3.21 -6.45 -6.05
C SER A 276 3.92 -7.75 -6.44
N ASP A 277 3.69 -8.22 -7.67
CA ASP A 277 4.48 -9.28 -8.28
C ASP A 277 5.72 -8.76 -9.01
N MET A 278 6.51 -9.66 -9.58
CA MET A 278 7.47 -9.33 -10.63
C MET A 278 6.97 -9.96 -11.94
N GLU A 279 6.22 -9.19 -12.73
CA GLU A 279 5.55 -9.66 -13.95
C GLU A 279 6.48 -10.40 -14.93
N TRP A 280 7.76 -10.00 -14.98
CA TRP A 280 8.79 -10.61 -15.83
C TRP A 280 9.18 -12.02 -15.41
N ASP A 281 8.92 -12.39 -14.16
CA ASP A 281 9.16 -13.73 -13.64
C ASP A 281 7.95 -14.66 -13.89
N TRP A 282 6.89 -14.20 -14.55
CA TRP A 282 5.71 -15.04 -14.76
C TRP A 282 6.06 -16.35 -15.49
N GLY A 283 5.66 -17.47 -14.88
CA GLY A 283 5.99 -18.82 -15.34
C GLY A 283 7.31 -19.37 -14.80
N MET A 284 8.08 -18.60 -14.03
CA MET A 284 9.30 -19.07 -13.37
C MET A 284 8.99 -19.74 -12.02
N PRO A 285 9.84 -20.70 -11.57
CA PRO A 285 9.66 -21.37 -10.27
C PRO A 285 9.68 -20.45 -9.05
N TRP A 286 10.26 -19.25 -9.17
CA TRP A 286 10.34 -18.25 -8.10
C TRP A 286 9.31 -17.13 -8.27
N TYR A 287 8.35 -17.24 -9.20
CA TYR A 287 7.29 -16.24 -9.36
C TYR A 287 6.44 -16.13 -8.09
N CYS A 288 6.25 -14.91 -7.60
CA CYS A 288 5.30 -14.59 -6.54
C CYS A 288 4.24 -13.66 -7.15
N PRO A 289 2.95 -14.05 -7.19
CA PRO A 289 1.90 -13.20 -7.74
C PRO A 289 1.60 -12.01 -6.83
N THR A 290 0.79 -11.06 -7.34
CA THR A 290 0.22 -10.04 -6.48
C THR A 290 -0.67 -10.72 -5.46
N ARG A 291 -0.58 -10.27 -4.21
CA ARG A 291 -1.15 -11.02 -3.10
C ARG A 291 -1.60 -10.10 -1.98
N VAL A 292 -2.75 -10.44 -1.39
CA VAL A 292 -3.17 -9.84 -0.14
C VAL A 292 -2.52 -10.63 0.99
N SER A 293 -1.89 -9.92 1.92
CA SER A 293 -1.26 -10.52 3.11
C SER A 293 -1.95 -10.05 4.38
N HIS A 294 -2.07 -10.95 5.36
CA HIS A 294 -2.36 -10.59 6.75
C HIS A 294 -1.02 -10.31 7.44
N ASN A 295 -0.87 -9.10 7.95
CA ASN A 295 0.39 -8.56 8.41
C ASN A 295 0.52 -8.68 9.93
N VAL A 296 1.35 -9.60 10.41
CA VAL A 296 1.67 -9.75 11.84
C VAL A 296 3.03 -9.15 12.20
N THR A 297 3.14 -8.67 13.43
CA THR A 297 4.38 -8.15 14.00
C THR A 297 5.48 -9.24 13.98
N GLY A 298 6.67 -8.87 13.51
CA GLY A 298 7.82 -9.76 13.32
C GLY A 298 7.78 -10.59 12.04
N GLY A 299 6.73 -10.48 11.22
CA GLY A 299 6.57 -11.29 10.01
C GLY A 299 7.55 -10.94 8.88
N ASP A 300 8.05 -11.99 8.20
CA ASP A 300 8.74 -11.91 6.89
C ASP A 300 7.82 -12.51 5.82
N TYR A 301 7.59 -11.80 4.71
CA TYR A 301 6.77 -12.27 3.59
C TYR A 301 7.60 -12.80 2.41
N GLY A 302 8.90 -13.04 2.64
CA GLY A 302 9.74 -13.87 1.79
C GLY A 302 10.32 -13.20 0.56
N TRP A 303 10.11 -11.89 0.36
CA TRP A 303 10.75 -11.20 -0.75
C TRP A 303 12.26 -11.15 -0.58
N ARG A 304 12.97 -11.54 -1.64
CA ARG A 304 14.42 -11.42 -1.83
C ARG A 304 14.63 -11.10 -3.30
N SER A 305 15.69 -10.37 -3.65
CA SER A 305 15.86 -9.94 -5.04
C SER A 305 16.17 -11.11 -6.00
N GLY A 306 15.66 -11.00 -7.24
CA GLY A 306 15.81 -12.01 -8.29
C GLY A 306 15.22 -13.37 -7.91
N ALA A 307 15.93 -14.44 -8.24
CA ALA A 307 15.55 -15.82 -7.93
C ALA A 307 15.75 -16.22 -6.46
N GLY A 308 16.12 -15.28 -5.58
CA GLY A 308 16.31 -15.54 -4.15
C GLY A 308 15.00 -15.62 -3.35
N ARG A 309 13.85 -15.27 -3.96
CA ARG A 309 12.55 -15.20 -3.26
C ARG A 309 12.24 -16.52 -2.57
N TRP A 310 11.74 -16.42 -1.34
CA TRP A 310 11.37 -17.60 -0.58
C TRP A 310 10.06 -18.19 -1.11
N PRO A 311 10.06 -19.49 -1.44
CA PRO A 311 8.82 -20.21 -1.73
C PRO A 311 7.87 -20.20 -0.52
N GLU A 312 6.57 -20.26 -0.78
CA GLU A 312 5.53 -20.26 0.26
C GLU A 312 5.69 -21.41 1.28
N TYR A 313 6.27 -22.54 0.88
CA TYR A 313 6.46 -23.69 1.77
C TYR A 313 7.64 -23.51 2.76
N TYR A 314 8.39 -22.41 2.70
CA TYR A 314 9.43 -22.11 3.67
C TYR A 314 8.79 -21.69 4.99
N ALA A 315 9.18 -22.35 6.10
CA ALA A 315 8.60 -22.08 7.41
C ALA A 315 8.83 -20.64 7.92
N ASP A 316 9.91 -20.01 7.44
CA ASP A 316 10.28 -18.63 7.83
C ASP A 316 9.54 -17.57 7.00
N SER A 317 8.84 -17.96 5.93
CA SER A 317 8.00 -17.05 5.14
C SER A 317 6.54 -17.18 5.58
N LEU A 318 5.93 -16.07 5.97
CA LEU A 318 4.49 -16.05 6.17
C LEU A 318 3.76 -16.06 4.81
N PRO A 319 2.69 -16.86 4.67
CA PRO A 319 1.99 -17.02 3.41
C PRO A 319 1.13 -15.80 3.08
N ALA A 320 0.70 -15.72 1.82
CA ALA A 320 -0.38 -14.83 1.44
C ALA A 320 -1.67 -15.24 2.15
N ALA A 321 -2.54 -14.27 2.44
CA ALA A 321 -3.94 -14.59 2.75
C ALA A 321 -4.69 -15.03 1.49
N VAL A 322 -4.36 -14.42 0.33
CA VAL A 322 -4.82 -14.85 -0.98
C VAL A 322 -3.91 -14.32 -2.08
N ASP A 323 -3.60 -15.17 -3.06
CA ASP A 323 -2.96 -14.78 -4.31
C ASP A 323 -4.02 -14.31 -5.31
N ILE A 324 -3.80 -13.13 -5.91
CA ILE A 324 -4.71 -12.53 -6.90
C ILE A 324 -4.24 -12.81 -8.33
N GLY A 325 -2.91 -12.85 -8.55
CA GLY A 325 -2.30 -13.10 -9.86
C GLY A 325 -1.55 -11.88 -10.40
N LEU A 326 -1.60 -11.66 -11.71
CA LEU A 326 -0.97 -10.49 -12.35
C LEU A 326 -1.72 -9.20 -11.97
N GLY A 327 -0.97 -8.14 -11.67
CA GLY A 327 -1.55 -6.83 -11.35
C GLY A 327 -0.51 -5.81 -10.87
N CYS A 328 -0.98 -4.61 -10.53
CA CYS A 328 -0.14 -3.55 -9.97
C CYS A 328 -0.88 -2.88 -8.79
N PRO A 329 -0.57 -3.24 -7.54
CA PRO A 329 -1.20 -2.67 -6.36
C PRO A 329 -1.00 -1.15 -6.25
N THR A 330 -2.07 -0.40 -6.02
CA THR A 330 -2.02 1.08 -5.89
C THR A 330 -2.82 1.65 -4.72
N GLY A 331 -3.46 0.81 -3.91
CA GLY A 331 -4.25 1.31 -2.79
C GLY A 331 -4.91 0.17 -2.01
N VAL A 332 -5.01 0.38 -0.70
CA VAL A 332 -5.57 -0.58 0.25
C VAL A 332 -6.36 0.17 1.31
N LYS A 333 -7.66 -0.09 1.42
CA LYS A 333 -8.49 0.48 2.49
C LYS A 333 -9.56 -0.49 2.94
N PHE A 334 -9.85 -0.54 4.22
CA PHE A 334 -11.05 -1.17 4.73
C PHE A 334 -12.26 -0.25 4.58
N GLY A 335 -13.42 -0.84 4.30
CA GLY A 335 -14.68 -0.10 4.24
C GLY A 335 -15.24 0.37 5.59
N THR A 336 -14.51 0.20 6.69
CA THR A 336 -15.01 0.33 8.06
C THR A 336 -15.58 1.72 8.36
N LYS A 337 -15.02 2.76 7.73
CA LYS A 337 -15.47 4.15 7.85
C LYS A 337 -16.46 4.60 6.77
N SER A 338 -16.90 3.68 5.91
CA SER A 338 -17.85 3.98 4.84
C SER A 338 -19.31 3.88 5.29
N ASN A 339 -20.21 4.50 4.53
CA ASN A 339 -21.66 4.33 4.67
C ASN A 339 -22.21 3.19 3.80
N PHE A 340 -21.36 2.25 3.37
CA PHE A 340 -21.79 1.11 2.57
C PHE A 340 -22.56 0.07 3.40
N PRO A 341 -23.28 -0.87 2.78
CA PRO A 341 -23.87 -2.00 3.51
C PRO A 341 -22.80 -2.78 4.29
N LYS A 342 -23.18 -3.40 5.41
CA LYS A 342 -22.27 -4.08 6.36
C LYS A 342 -21.24 -4.99 5.68
N LYS A 343 -21.67 -5.79 4.69
CA LYS A 343 -20.78 -6.66 3.90
C LYS A 343 -19.58 -5.92 3.29
N TYR A 344 -19.79 -4.70 2.81
CA TYR A 344 -18.80 -3.84 2.17
C TYR A 344 -18.03 -2.97 3.16
N GLN A 345 -18.60 -2.69 4.33
CA GLN A 345 -17.85 -2.07 5.43
C GLN A 345 -16.77 -3.00 5.99
N GLN A 346 -17.02 -4.31 5.97
CA GLN A 346 -16.09 -5.33 6.47
C GLN A 346 -15.10 -5.82 5.40
N ALA A 347 -15.20 -5.33 4.16
CA ALA A 347 -14.31 -5.72 3.08
C ALA A 347 -13.00 -4.92 3.09
N LEU A 348 -11.92 -5.59 2.72
CA LEU A 348 -10.67 -4.96 2.30
C LEU A 348 -10.79 -4.59 0.82
N TYR A 349 -10.60 -3.32 0.48
CA TYR A 349 -10.51 -2.87 -0.89
C TYR A 349 -9.07 -2.88 -1.35
N ALA A 350 -8.76 -3.68 -2.37
CA ALA A 350 -7.46 -3.74 -3.01
C ALA A 350 -7.55 -3.17 -4.43
N MET A 351 -6.77 -2.13 -4.72
CA MET A 351 -6.80 -1.39 -5.98
C MET A 351 -5.67 -1.86 -6.90
N ASP A 352 -6.00 -2.13 -8.16
CA ASP A 352 -5.08 -2.65 -9.18
C ASP A 352 -5.09 -1.74 -10.41
N TRP A 353 -3.92 -1.14 -10.69
CA TRP A 353 -3.74 -0.20 -11.79
C TRP A 353 -3.67 -0.86 -13.16
N THR A 354 -2.98 -1.99 -13.30
CA THR A 354 -2.69 -2.63 -14.60
C THR A 354 -3.96 -2.89 -15.39
N TYR A 355 -5.01 -3.31 -14.70
CA TYR A 355 -6.29 -3.67 -15.31
C TYR A 355 -7.44 -2.74 -14.91
N GLY A 356 -7.16 -1.68 -14.13
CA GLY A 356 -8.16 -0.73 -13.66
C GLY A 356 -9.26 -1.38 -12.81
N ARG A 357 -8.88 -2.26 -11.88
CA ARG A 357 -9.78 -3.06 -11.04
C ARG A 357 -9.75 -2.58 -9.59
N LEU A 358 -10.88 -2.72 -8.91
CA LEU A 358 -10.99 -2.58 -7.47
C LEU A 358 -11.65 -3.84 -6.92
N PHE A 359 -10.90 -4.60 -6.13
CA PHE A 359 -11.38 -5.83 -5.51
C PHE A 359 -11.97 -5.52 -4.14
N ALA A 360 -13.15 -6.06 -3.85
CA ALA A 360 -13.66 -6.16 -2.49
C ALA A 360 -13.34 -7.56 -1.95
N VAL A 361 -12.30 -7.65 -1.14
CA VAL A 361 -11.83 -8.90 -0.52
C VAL A 361 -12.57 -9.09 0.80
N HIS A 362 -13.37 -10.15 0.87
CA HIS A 362 -14.11 -10.51 2.09
C HIS A 362 -13.32 -11.54 2.89
N LEU A 363 -12.94 -11.15 4.11
CA LEU A 363 -12.28 -12.03 5.07
C LEU A 363 -13.28 -13.06 5.60
N ARG A 364 -12.83 -14.30 5.78
CA ARG A 364 -13.57 -15.38 6.44
C ARG A 364 -12.74 -15.84 7.64
N GLU A 365 -13.42 -16.07 8.75
CA GLU A 365 -12.84 -16.62 9.98
C GLU A 365 -13.00 -18.13 10.04
#